data_AF-A0A1M5YHG7-F1
#
_entry.id   AF-A0A1M5YHG7-F1
#
_cell.length_a   1.000
_cell.length_b   1.000
_cell.length_c   1.000
_cell.angle_alpha   90.00
_cell.angle_beta   90.00
_cell.angle_gamma   90.00
#
_symmetry.space_group_name_H-M   'P 1'
#
loop_
_entity.id
_entity.type
_entity.pdbx_description
1 polymer ?
#
loop_
_entity_poly.entity_id
_entity_poly.type
_entity_poly.pdbx_seq_one_letter_code
_entity_poly.pdbx_strand_id
1 'polypeptide(L)'
;MNIPSYVYQNGFCIYYFRIAIPKHLKPAFRKHEIRKSLKTTNYHFAVKEARRLAVITEQLFRSDTCTLDDINSAFRSGARNTPTMNNVPDRGYRGYSAYRTSQMKQDQIIARTVAAATLFFKASK
;
A
#
# COMPACT_ATOMS: atom_id res chain seq x y z
N MET A 1 -28.65 4.37 7.63
CA MET A 1 -27.45 3.91 6.89
C MET A 1 -26.37 3.61 7.90
N ASN A 2 -25.72 2.44 7.85
CA ASN A 2 -24.64 2.09 8.77
C ASN A 2 -23.31 2.64 8.21
N ILE A 3 -22.91 3.83 8.66
CA ILE A 3 -21.64 4.44 8.26
C ILE A 3 -20.52 3.79 9.08
N PRO A 4 -19.47 3.24 8.44
CA PRO A 4 -18.36 2.64 9.17
C PRO A 4 -17.69 3.65 10.11
N SER A 5 -17.20 3.20 11.27
CA SER A 5 -16.58 4.06 12.29
C SER A 5 -15.37 4.86 11.80
N TYR A 6 -14.69 4.37 10.76
CA TYR A 6 -13.55 5.03 10.11
C TYR A 6 -13.95 6.05 9.03
N VAL A 7 -15.25 6.27 8.80
CA VAL A 7 -15.80 7.26 7.88
C VAL A 7 -16.57 8.31 8.67
N TYR A 8 -16.25 9.57 8.46
CA TYR A 8 -16.91 10.71 9.07
C TYR A 8 -17.42 11.66 7.99
N GLN A 9 -18.68 12.05 8.06
CA GLN A 9 -19.26 13.06 7.17
C GLN A 9 -19.37 14.38 7.92
N ASN A 10 -18.96 15.49 7.30
CA ASN A 10 -19.21 16.81 7.86
C ASN A 10 -20.59 17.37 7.43
N GLY A 11 -20.98 18.52 7.99
CA GLY A 11 -22.23 19.21 7.62
C GLY A 11 -22.29 19.70 6.16
N PHE A 12 -21.16 19.74 5.46
CA PHE A 12 -21.07 20.10 4.03
C PHE A 12 -21.12 18.86 3.11
N CYS A 13 -21.56 17.72 3.63
CA CYS A 13 -21.62 16.44 2.91
C CYS A 13 -20.27 15.91 2.39
N ILE A 14 -19.14 16.42 2.89
CA ILE A 14 -17.81 15.92 2.54
C ILE A 14 -17.44 14.79 3.50
N TYR A 15 -17.03 13.66 2.93
CA TYR A 15 -16.54 12.52 3.70
C TYR A 15 -15.05 12.64 4.04
N TYR A 16 -14.71 12.16 5.23
CA TYR A 16 -13.36 12.08 5.79
C TYR A 16 -13.11 10.65 6.24
N PHE A 17 -11.89 10.17 6.00
CA PHE A 17 -11.35 9.01 6.67
C PHE A 17 -10.81 9.44 8.04
N ARG A 18 -11.12 8.67 9.08
CA ARG A 18 -10.63 8.88 10.45
C ARG A 18 -10.15 7.54 11.01
N ILE A 19 -8.94 7.52 11.56
CA ILE A 19 -8.43 6.35 12.28
C ILE A 19 -7.70 6.78 13.55
N ALA A 20 -7.91 6.04 14.64
CA ALA A 20 -7.22 6.27 15.90
C ALA A 20 -5.77 5.79 15.80
N ILE A 21 -4.86 6.55 16.42
CA ILE A 21 -3.45 6.19 16.50
C ILE A 21 -3.25 5.20 17.66
N PRO A 22 -2.64 4.03 17.41
CA PRO A 22 -2.32 3.06 18.46
C PRO A 22 -1.51 3.66 19.61
N LYS A 23 -1.73 3.18 20.84
CA LYS A 23 -1.09 3.74 22.05
C LYS A 23 0.44 3.78 21.97
N HIS A 24 1.06 2.75 21.38
CA HIS A 24 2.51 2.64 21.24
C HIS A 24 3.09 3.66 20.25
N LEU A 25 2.33 4.11 19.26
CA LEU A 25 2.75 5.14 18.30
C LEU A 25 2.45 6.56 18.78
N LYS A 26 1.60 6.75 19.79
CA LYS A 26 1.26 8.09 20.31
C LYS A 26 2.47 8.98 20.63
N PRO A 27 3.61 8.50 21.15
CA PRO A 27 4.78 9.35 21.37
C PRO A 27 5.33 9.96 20.06
N ALA A 28 5.25 9.24 18.94
CA ALA A 28 5.68 9.72 17.63
C ALA A 28 4.67 10.67 16.98
N PHE A 29 3.41 10.66 17.42
CA PHE A 29 2.34 11.47 16.86
C PHE A 29 1.77 12.46 17.87
N ARG A 30 1.87 13.76 17.58
CA ARG A 30 1.24 14.82 18.40
C ARG A 30 -0.30 14.78 18.45
N LYS A 31 -0.93 13.83 17.78
CA LYS A 31 -2.39 13.72 17.61
C LYS A 31 -2.86 12.32 18.01
N HIS A 32 -4.12 12.19 18.41
CA HIS A 32 -4.73 10.90 18.73
C HIS A 32 -5.42 10.22 17.54
N GLU A 33 -5.62 10.98 16.47
CA GLU A 33 -6.28 10.51 15.26
C GLU A 33 -5.64 11.08 14.01
N ILE A 34 -5.72 10.30 12.95
CA ILE A 34 -5.37 10.71 11.60
C ILE A 34 -6.68 10.96 10.87
N ARG A 35 -6.82 12.16 10.34
CA ARG A 35 -8.01 12.58 9.58
C ARG A 35 -7.60 13.01 8.19
N LYS A 36 -8.21 12.39 7.17
CA LYS A 36 -7.95 12.67 5.75
C LYS A 36 -9.25 12.96 5.03
N SER A 37 -9.34 14.12 4.38
CA SER A 37 -10.48 14.40 3.50
C SER A 37 -10.44 13.47 2.28
N LEU A 38 -11.58 12.83 2.00
CA LEU A 38 -11.78 12.00 0.83
C LEU A 38 -12.24 12.81 -0.38
N LYS A 39 -12.51 14.12 -0.19
CA LYS A 39 -12.93 15.07 -1.23
C LYS A 39 -14.07 14.55 -2.13
N THR A 40 -14.98 13.79 -1.55
CA THR A 40 -16.14 13.23 -2.25
C THR A 40 -17.38 13.46 -1.41
N THR A 41 -18.51 13.65 -2.10
CA THR A 41 -19.86 13.72 -1.53
C THR A 41 -20.64 12.42 -1.75
N ASN A 42 -20.07 11.46 -2.48
CA ASN A 42 -20.70 10.17 -2.74
C ASN A 42 -20.26 9.14 -1.70
N TYR A 43 -21.23 8.60 -0.96
CA TYR A 43 -21.02 7.62 0.10
C TYR A 43 -20.26 6.37 -0.35
N HIS A 44 -20.62 5.79 -1.50
CA HIS A 44 -20.02 4.54 -1.95
C HIS A 44 -18.54 4.72 -2.30
N PHE A 45 -18.20 5.84 -2.95
CA PHE A 45 -16.81 6.19 -3.22
C PHE A 45 -16.05 6.50 -1.93
N ALA A 46 -16.69 7.20 -0.99
CA ALA A 46 -16.09 7.48 0.31
C ALA A 46 -15.73 6.20 1.06
N VAL A 47 -16.66 5.23 1.15
CA VAL A 47 -16.40 3.96 1.84
C VAL A 47 -15.33 3.14 1.14
N LYS A 48 -15.33 3.09 -0.20
CA LYS A 48 -14.32 2.37 -0.98
C LYS A 48 -12.92 2.95 -0.72
N GLU A 49 -12.79 4.27 -0.76
CA GLU A 49 -11.51 4.93 -0.53
C GLU A 49 -11.07 4.85 0.93
N ALA A 50 -12.00 5.02 1.87
CA ALA A 50 -11.71 4.88 3.30
C ALA A 50 -11.25 3.46 3.65
N ARG A 51 -11.84 2.42 3.04
CA ARG A 51 -11.39 1.04 3.20
C ARG A 51 -9.97 0.83 2.67
N ARG A 52 -9.65 1.42 1.51
CA ARG A 52 -8.29 1.39 0.95
C ARG A 52 -7.29 2.02 1.92
N LEU A 53 -7.61 3.20 2.45
CA LEU A 53 -6.75 3.90 3.41
C LEU A 53 -6.60 3.10 4.71
N ALA A 54 -7.67 2.48 5.20
CA ALA A 54 -7.65 1.66 6.41
C ALA A 54 -6.62 0.53 6.32
N VAL A 55 -6.62 -0.23 5.22
CA VAL A 55 -5.66 -1.33 5.00
C VAL A 55 -4.22 -0.80 4.97
N ILE A 56 -3.98 0.34 4.31
CA ILE A 56 -2.65 0.95 4.25
C ILE A 56 -2.18 1.38 5.64
N THR A 57 -3.05 2.06 6.41
CA THR A 57 -2.70 2.45 7.78
C THR A 57 -2.48 1.27 8.68
N GLU A 58 -3.25 0.18 8.55
CA GLU A 58 -3.03 -1.03 9.34
C GLU A 58 -1.66 -1.65 9.05
N GLN A 59 -1.27 -1.72 7.77
CA GLN A 59 0.05 -2.19 7.37
C GLN A 59 1.17 -1.31 7.92
N LEU A 60 1.01 0.02 7.88
CA LEU A 60 1.98 0.96 8.43
C LEU A 60 2.07 0.88 9.96
N PHE A 61 0.95 0.70 10.64
CA PHE A 61 0.92 0.56 12.10
C PHE A 61 1.51 -0.74 12.62
N ARG A 62 1.68 -1.76 11.77
CA ARG A 62 2.46 -2.96 12.15
C ARG A 62 3.95 -2.67 12.26
N SER A 63 4.42 -1.62 11.59
CA SER A 63 5.79 -1.16 11.70
C SER A 63 5.87 -0.20 12.90
N ASP A 64 6.59 -0.61 13.95
CA ASP A 64 6.76 0.20 15.18
C ASP A 64 7.44 1.56 14.94
N THR A 65 7.93 1.82 13.74
CA THR A 65 8.69 3.01 13.34
C THR A 65 7.98 3.93 12.35
N CYS A 66 6.67 3.77 12.12
CA CYS A 66 5.99 4.61 11.13
C CYS A 66 5.84 6.07 11.57
N THR A 67 6.13 7.01 10.67
CA THR A 67 5.97 8.45 10.90
C THR A 67 4.73 9.02 10.22
N LEU A 68 4.34 10.24 10.61
CA LEU A 68 3.23 10.95 9.94
C LEU A 68 3.51 11.20 8.46
N ASP A 69 4.78 11.39 8.08
CA ASP A 69 5.18 11.64 6.70
C ASP A 69 5.07 10.37 5.84
N ASP A 70 5.36 9.19 6.41
CA ASP A 70 5.14 7.90 5.75
C ASP A 70 3.65 7.67 5.46
N ILE A 71 2.79 8.03 6.40
CA ILE A 71 1.35 7.92 6.22
C ILE A 71 0.86 8.91 5.16
N ASN A 72 1.34 10.15 5.20
CA ASN A 72 0.98 11.16 4.21
C ASN A 72 1.48 10.81 2.81
N SER A 73 2.68 10.24 2.69
CA SER A 73 3.24 9.80 1.41
C SER A 73 2.45 8.62 0.84
N ALA A 74 2.12 7.62 1.67
CA ALA A 74 1.29 6.47 1.28
C ALA A 74 -0.13 6.88 0.85
N PHE A 75 -0.69 7.94 1.45
CA PHE A 75 -1.99 8.48 1.04
C PHE A 75 -1.94 9.22 -0.29
N ARG A 76 -0.83 9.91 -0.60
CA ARG A 76 -0.66 10.67 -1.86
C ARG A 76 -0.33 9.78 -3.04
N SER A 77 0.52 8.77 -2.83
CA SER A 77 1.04 7.95 -3.93
C SER A 77 -0.07 7.14 -4.60
N GLY A 78 -1.17 6.83 -3.92
CA GLY A 78 -2.25 6.00 -4.49
C GLY A 78 -1.77 4.62 -4.99
N ALA A 79 -0.54 4.21 -4.66
CA ALA A 79 0.27 3.29 -5.47
C ALA A 79 0.94 2.24 -4.59
N ARG A 80 0.67 0.96 -4.82
CA ARG A 80 1.43 0.04 -5.70
C ARG A 80 2.82 -0.41 -5.22
N ASN A 81 3.45 0.21 -4.22
CA ASN A 81 4.70 -0.29 -3.66
C ASN A 81 4.83 0.16 -2.19
N THR A 82 4.58 -0.74 -1.24
CA THR A 82 5.24 -0.63 0.07
C THR A 82 6.71 -1.00 -0.13
N PRO A 83 7.66 -0.32 0.55
CA PRO A 83 9.08 -0.60 0.41
C PRO A 83 9.39 -2.05 0.77
N THR A 84 10.25 -2.64 -0.03
CA THR A 84 11.02 -3.85 0.22
C THR A 84 11.49 -3.88 1.68
N MET A 85 10.82 -4.65 2.53
CA MET A 85 11.36 -5.09 3.81
C MET A 85 11.68 -6.57 3.66
N ASN A 86 12.98 -6.84 3.55
CA ASN A 86 13.56 -8.17 3.54
C ASN A 86 13.04 -8.98 4.74
N ASN A 87 12.72 -10.26 4.49
CA ASN A 87 12.49 -11.33 5.48
C ASN A 87 11.20 -11.29 6.32
N VAL A 88 10.04 -11.66 5.76
CA VAL A 88 9.04 -12.49 6.48
C VAL A 88 8.26 -13.37 5.47
N PRO A 89 8.26 -14.71 5.58
CA PRO A 89 7.39 -15.55 4.78
C PRO A 89 5.97 -15.59 5.37
N ASP A 90 5.03 -15.21 4.51
CA ASP A 90 3.77 -15.90 4.24
C ASP A 90 2.78 -16.16 5.39
N ARG A 91 1.72 -15.32 5.47
CA ARG A 91 0.35 -15.76 5.80
C ARG A 91 -0.70 -14.95 5.03
N GLY A 92 -1.00 -15.42 3.81
CA GLY A 92 -2.38 -15.65 3.39
C GLY A 92 -3.37 -14.47 3.26
N TYR A 93 -3.05 -13.44 2.47
CA TYR A 93 -4.09 -12.54 1.93
C TYR A 93 -4.16 -12.63 0.40
N ARG A 94 -5.20 -13.32 -0.09
CA ARG A 94 -5.60 -13.39 -1.50
C ARG A 94 -6.20 -12.04 -1.93
N GLY A 95 -5.54 -11.33 -2.86
CA GLY A 95 -6.17 -10.22 -3.56
C GLY A 95 -5.23 -9.47 -4.52
N TYR A 96 -5.49 -9.64 -5.83
CA TYR A 96 -4.99 -8.85 -6.98
C TYR A 96 -3.56 -9.13 -7.50
N SER A 97 -3.43 -10.23 -8.25
CA SER A 97 -2.30 -10.53 -9.13
C SER A 97 -2.55 -9.95 -10.53
N ALA A 98 -1.97 -8.79 -10.83
CA ALA A 98 -1.90 -8.23 -12.19
C ALA A 98 -0.48 -7.74 -12.59
N TYR A 99 0.52 -7.88 -11.71
CA TYR A 99 1.89 -7.43 -11.98
C TYR A 99 2.88 -8.59 -12.19
N ARG A 100 2.46 -9.84 -12.04
CA ARG A 100 3.33 -11.02 -12.19
C ARG A 100 3.66 -11.37 -13.64
N THR A 101 2.91 -10.85 -14.61
CA THR A 101 3.11 -11.12 -16.04
C THR A 101 4.12 -10.19 -16.72
N SER A 102 4.45 -9.02 -16.14
CA SER A 102 5.49 -8.13 -16.70
C SER A 102 6.90 -8.53 -16.27
N GLN A 103 7.08 -9.01 -15.03
CA GLN A 103 8.41 -9.41 -14.54
C GLN A 103 8.92 -10.68 -15.24
N MET A 104 8.04 -11.68 -15.48
CA MET A 104 8.44 -12.91 -16.19
C MET A 104 8.91 -12.66 -17.63
N LYS A 105 8.44 -11.59 -18.29
CA LYS A 105 8.89 -11.26 -19.65
C LYS A 105 10.32 -10.70 -19.66
N GLN A 106 10.71 -9.93 -18.63
CA GLN A 106 12.09 -9.42 -18.52
C GLN A 106 13.07 -10.53 -18.16
N ASP A 107 12.71 -11.44 -17.26
CA ASP A 107 13.59 -12.52 -16.84
C ASP A 107 13.83 -13.56 -17.95
N GLN A 108 12.83 -13.82 -18.82
CA GLN A 108 13.02 -14.69 -19.99
C GLN A 108 13.95 -14.10 -21.05
N ILE A 109 13.99 -12.77 -21.19
CA ILE A 109 14.91 -12.10 -22.13
C ILE A 109 16.34 -12.24 -21.63
N ILE A 110 16.58 -11.96 -20.34
CA ILE A 110 17.93 -12.06 -19.75
C ILE A 110 18.44 -13.51 -19.79
N ALA A 111 17.59 -14.49 -19.45
CA ALA A 111 17.97 -15.91 -19.49
C ALA A 111 18.31 -16.40 -20.91
N ARG A 112 17.62 -15.91 -21.95
CA ARG A 112 17.94 -16.23 -23.35
C ARG A 112 19.27 -15.63 -23.81
N THR A 113 19.58 -14.40 -23.39
CA THR A 113 20.84 -13.75 -23.76
C THR A 113 22.05 -14.43 -23.13
N VAL A 114 21.96 -14.83 -21.85
CA VAL A 114 23.04 -15.53 -21.16
C VAL A 114 23.27 -16.93 -21.73
N ALA A 115 22.20 -17.66 -22.07
CA ALA A 115 22.33 -18.98 -22.71
C ALA A 115 22.96 -18.89 -24.11
N ALA A 116 22.61 -17.89 -24.91
CA ALA A 116 23.20 -17.66 -26.24
C ALA A 116 24.70 -17.29 -26.14
N ALA A 117 25.07 -16.44 -25.19
CA ALA A 117 26.47 -16.06 -24.96
C ALA A 117 27.33 -17.27 -24.52
N THR A 118 26.76 -18.17 -23.71
CA THR A 118 27.46 -19.37 -23.24
C THR A 118 27.70 -20.38 -24.36
N LEU A 119 26.74 -20.53 -25.29
CA LEU A 119 26.91 -21.39 -26.47
C LEU A 119 27.96 -20.84 -27.45
N PHE A 120 28.02 -19.52 -27.64
CA PHE A 120 29.02 -18.88 -28.49
C PHE A 120 30.45 -19.08 -27.96
N PHE A 121 30.63 -19.01 -26.64
CA PHE A 121 31.95 -19.19 -26.02
C PHE A 121 32.43 -20.65 -26.02
N LYS A 122 31.51 -21.62 -26.06
CA LYS A 122 31.83 -23.06 -26.06
C LYS A 122 32.15 -23.61 -27.46
N ALA A 123 31.78 -22.88 -28.53
CA ALA A 123 32.04 -23.27 -29.92
C ALA A 123 33.34 -22.68 -30.50
N SER A 124 34.08 -21.87 -29.72
CA SER A 124 35.30 -21.18 -30.17
C SER A 124 36.60 -21.77 -29.57
N LYS A 125 36.56 -23.03 -29.15
CA LYS A 125 37.73 -23.86 -28.79
C LYS A 125 37.75 -25.12 -29.63
#